data_AF-A0A967SX33-F1
#
_entry.id   AF-A0A967SX33-F1
#
_cell.length_a   1.000
_cell.length_b   1.000
_cell.length_c   1.000
_cell.angle_alpha   90.00
_cell.angle_beta   90.00
_cell.angle_gamma   90.00
#
_symmetry.space_group_name_H-M   'P 1'
#
loop_
_entity.id
_entity.type
_entity.pdbx_description
1 polymer ?
#
loop_
_entity_poly.entity_id
_entity_poly.type
_entity_poly.pdbx_seq_one_letter_code
_entity_poly.pdbx_strand_id
1 'polypeptide(L)'
;MAMDSEGNFLVAWEEHGTQVNIMGQFYDSTGTAIGKNFVILDNDGYRFPKADVLSTSPGKFLVSWKADSNIWTNQWRYEPILRGSYVSSVHDVEA
;
A
#
# COMPACT_ATOMS: atom_id res chain seq x y z
N MET A 1 -4.81 3.37 6.70
CA MET A 1 -3.60 2.76 7.32
C MET A 1 -4.01 1.48 8.01
N ALA A 2 -3.10 0.52 8.16
CA ALA A 2 -3.33 -0.68 8.97
C ALA A 2 -2.09 -1.05 9.75
N MET A 3 -2.29 -1.71 10.89
CA MET A 3 -1.26 -2.23 11.77
C MET A 3 -1.42 -3.74 11.88
N ASP A 4 -0.31 -4.47 11.91
CA ASP A 4 -0.29 -5.91 12.17
C ASP A 4 -0.25 -6.22 13.68
N SER A 5 -0.30 -7.50 14.03
CA SER A 5 -0.28 -7.94 15.44
C SER A 5 1.05 -7.72 16.16
N GLU A 6 2.13 -7.39 15.44
CA GLU A 6 3.45 -7.08 16.00
C GLU A 6 3.65 -5.56 16.16
N GLY A 7 2.68 -4.76 15.74
CA GLY A 7 2.70 -3.31 15.80
C GLY A 7 3.36 -2.65 14.58
N ASN A 8 3.83 -3.41 13.59
CA ASN A 8 4.29 -2.83 12.34
C ASN A 8 3.09 -2.33 11.55
N PHE A 9 3.25 -1.26 10.78
CA PHE A 9 2.13 -0.66 10.07
C PHE A 9 2.50 -0.12 8.69
N LEU A 10 1.50 -0.13 7.80
CA LEU A 10 1.55 0.53 6.50
C LEU A 10 0.65 1.77 6.53
N VAL A 11 1.26 2.92 6.23
CA VAL A 11 0.54 4.14 5.90
C VAL A 11 0.46 4.25 4.38
N ALA A 12 -0.75 4.43 3.87
CA ALA A 12 -1.00 4.77 2.48
C ALA A 12 -1.65 6.16 2.43
N TRP A 13 -1.23 7.01 1.51
CA TRP A 13 -1.75 8.36 1.35
C TRP A 13 -1.83 8.78 -0.11
N GLU A 14 -2.67 9.78 -0.37
CA GLU A 14 -2.82 10.43 -1.67
C GLU A 14 -1.70 11.47 -1.84
N GLU A 15 -0.93 11.36 -2.93
CA GLU A 15 0.00 12.39 -3.36
C GLU A 15 -0.64 13.19 -4.51
N HIS A 16 -0.90 14.47 -4.24
CA HIS A 16 -1.57 15.36 -5.19
C HIS A 16 -0.55 16.04 -6.10
N GLY A 17 -0.53 15.65 -7.38
CA GLY A 17 0.22 16.32 -8.45
C GLY A 17 -0.70 16.72 -9.61
N THR A 18 -0.20 16.55 -10.84
CA THR A 18 -1.07 16.65 -12.04
C THR A 18 -2.13 15.54 -12.03
N GLN A 19 -1.79 14.40 -11.43
CA GLN A 19 -2.68 13.28 -11.13
C GLN A 19 -2.56 12.93 -9.65
N VAL A 20 -3.50 12.14 -9.12
CA VAL A 20 -3.48 11.70 -7.72
C VAL A 20 -2.89 10.30 -7.65
N ASN A 21 -1.66 10.19 -7.15
CA ASN A 21 -1.00 8.91 -6.91
C ASN A 21 -1.35 8.38 -5.52
N ILE A 22 -1.22 7.06 -5.32
CA ILE A 22 -1.24 6.47 -3.98
C ILE A 22 0.19 6.08 -3.62
N MET A 23 0.68 6.65 -2.53
CA MET A 23 2.01 6.40 -1.96
C MET A 23 1.89 5.54 -0.71
N GLY A 24 2.96 4.80 -0.39
CA GLY A 24 3.06 3.93 0.77
C GLY A 24 4.37 4.09 1.54
N GLN A 25 4.34 3.87 2.85
CA GLN A 25 5.52 3.76 3.71
C GLN A 25 5.24 2.76 4.82
N PHE A 26 6.15 1.81 5.00
CA PHE A 26 6.14 0.91 6.15
C PHE A 26 6.85 1.54 7.34
N TYR A 27 6.36 1.21 8.53
CA TYR A 27 6.93 1.59 9.80
C TYR A 27 6.96 0.38 10.74
N ASP A 28 7.96 0.34 11.61
CA ASP A 28 7.98 -0.61 12.72
C ASP A 28 7.09 -0.15 13.87
N SER A 29 6.98 -0.96 14.92
CA SER A 29 6.16 -0.67 16.11
C SER A 29 6.61 0.55 16.91
N THR A 30 7.81 1.09 16.65
CA THR A 30 8.29 2.34 17.26
C THR A 30 7.96 3.58 16.42
N GLY A 31 7.40 3.40 15.23
CA GLY A 31 7.19 4.46 14.26
C GLY A 31 8.44 4.81 13.46
N THR A 32 9.46 3.96 13.47
CA THR A 32 10.65 4.14 12.62
C THR A 32 10.33 3.66 11.21
N ALA A 33 10.63 4.50 10.22
CA ALA A 33 10.40 4.16 8.81
C ALA A 33 11.25 2.96 8.40
N ILE A 34 10.59 1.94 7.84
CA ILE A 34 11.23 0.78 7.25
C ILE A 34 11.39 1.04 5.76
N GLY A 35 12.64 1.28 5.32
CA GLY A 35 12.92 1.59 3.91
C GLY A 35 12.47 2.99 3.50
N LYS A 36 12.30 3.21 2.19
CA LYS A 36 11.78 4.46 1.62
C LYS A 36 10.31 4.34 1.30
N ASN A 37 9.66 5.48 1.09
CA ASN A 37 8.34 5.52 0.50
C ASN A 37 8.36 4.89 -0.91
N PHE A 38 7.22 4.38 -1.34
CA PHE A 38 7.06 3.72 -2.63
C PHE A 38 5.70 4.03 -3.22
N VAL A 39 5.60 3.91 -4.54
CA VAL A 39 4.34 4.11 -5.27
C VAL A 39 3.51 2.82 -5.15
N ILE A 40 2.30 2.93 -4.61
CA ILE A 40 1.30 1.85 -4.59
C ILE A 40 0.50 1.86 -5.90
N LEU A 41 0.09 3.06 -6.32
CA LEU A 41 -0.59 3.31 -7.59
C LEU A 41 0.08 4.51 -8.26
N ASP A 42 0.68 4.27 -9.42
CA ASP A 42 1.07 5.32 -10.36
C ASP A 42 -0.16 5.60 -11.21
N ASN A 43 -0.86 6.69 -10.88
CA ASN A 43 -2.13 6.99 -11.50
C ASN A 43 -1.91 7.78 -12.79
N ASP A 44 -2.31 7.20 -13.92
CA ASP A 44 -2.20 7.79 -15.25
C ASP A 44 -3.54 8.21 -15.87
N GLY A 45 -4.67 8.07 -15.15
CA GLY A 45 -5.97 8.55 -15.64
C GLY A 45 -7.19 8.39 -14.74
N TYR A 46 -7.08 7.79 -13.55
CA TYR A 46 -8.21 7.57 -12.64
C TYR A 46 -8.61 8.83 -11.87
N ARG A 47 -9.93 9.04 -11.72
CA ARG A 47 -10.48 10.15 -10.94
C ARG A 47 -10.51 9.82 -9.45
N PHE A 48 -9.67 10.51 -8.67
CA PHE A 48 -9.68 10.51 -7.21
C PHE A 48 -9.62 9.11 -6.57
N PRO A 49 -8.53 8.33 -6.81
CA PRO A 49 -8.38 7.01 -6.22
C PRO A 49 -8.31 7.13 -4.70
N LYS A 50 -9.17 6.39 -3.98
CA LYS A 50 -9.14 6.32 -2.51
C LYS A 50 -8.59 4.99 -2.05
N ALA A 51 -7.49 5.04 -1.31
CA ALA A 51 -6.83 3.86 -0.78
C ALA A 51 -7.45 3.41 0.55
N ASP A 52 -7.64 2.10 0.71
CA ASP A 52 -7.86 1.44 1.99
C ASP A 52 -6.81 0.35 2.20
N VAL A 53 -6.41 0.12 3.46
CA VAL A 53 -5.31 -0.76 3.83
C VAL A 53 -5.78 -1.76 4.87
N LEU A 54 -5.40 -3.03 4.69
CA LEU A 54 -5.68 -4.12 5.62
C LEU A 54 -4.40 -4.89 5.93
N SER A 55 -4.18 -5.27 7.20
CA SER A 55 -3.16 -6.27 7.54
C SER A 55 -3.74 -7.67 7.39
N THR A 56 -3.04 -8.55 6.64
CA THR A 56 -3.49 -9.94 6.42
C THR A 56 -2.74 -10.93 7.32
N SER A 57 -1.53 -10.58 7.75
CA SER A 57 -0.68 -11.32 8.69
C SER A 57 0.47 -10.40 9.13
N PRO A 58 1.30 -10.77 10.13
CA PRO A 58 2.53 -10.04 10.42
C PRO A 58 3.35 -9.75 9.17
N GLY A 59 3.69 -8.47 8.95
CA GLY A 59 4.47 -7.98 7.80
C GLY A 59 3.78 -8.04 6.43
N LYS A 60 2.49 -8.38 6.34
CA LYS A 60 1.73 -8.44 5.07
C LYS A 60 0.52 -7.53 5.09
N PHE A 61 0.40 -6.71 4.05
CA PHE A 61 -0.63 -5.71 3.93
C PHE A 61 -1.27 -5.78 2.54
N LEU A 62 -2.59 -5.70 2.49
CA LEU A 62 -3.34 -5.53 1.25
C LEU A 62 -3.74 -4.06 1.15
N VAL A 63 -3.53 -3.47 -0.02
CA VAL A 63 -4.01 -2.13 -0.34
C VAL A 63 -5.03 -2.26 -1.44
N SER A 64 -6.24 -1.76 -1.19
CA SER A 64 -7.28 -1.63 -2.20
C SER A 64 -7.46 -0.17 -2.56
N TRP A 65 -7.85 0.11 -3.79
CA TRP A 65 -8.27 1.45 -4.18
C TRP A 65 -9.50 1.40 -5.05
N LYS A 66 -10.38 2.37 -4.83
CA LYS A 66 -11.54 2.60 -5.71
C LYS A 66 -11.17 3.64 -6.75
N ALA A 67 -11.34 3.31 -8.02
CA ALA A 67 -11.20 4.22 -9.15
C ALA A 67 -12.48 4.15 -10.01
N ASP A 68 -13.12 5.29 -10.23
CA ASP A 68 -14.43 5.37 -10.90
C ASP A 68 -15.47 4.40 -10.28
N SER A 69 -15.94 3.41 -11.05
CA SER A 69 -16.87 2.36 -10.59
C SER A 69 -16.20 1.06 -10.16
N ASN A 70 -14.88 0.92 -10.30
CA ASN A 70 -14.14 -0.32 -10.08
C ASN A 70 -13.33 -0.28 -8.77
N ILE A 71 -13.13 -1.46 -8.17
CA ILE A 71 -12.26 -1.65 -7.00
C ILE A 71 -11.11 -2.55 -7.42
N TRP A 72 -9.88 -2.11 -7.16
CA TRP A 72 -8.65 -2.84 -7.47
C TRP A 72 -7.92 -3.20 -6.17
N THR A 73 -7.12 -4.28 -6.18
CA THR A 73 -6.34 -4.71 -5.01
C THR A 73 -4.90 -5.07 -5.36
N ASN A 74 -3.97 -4.74 -4.46
CA ASN A 74 -2.57 -5.15 -4.54
C ASN A 74 -2.08 -5.59 -3.16
N GLN A 75 -1.46 -6.76 -3.07
CA GLN A 75 -0.88 -7.26 -1.83
C GLN A 75 0.60 -6.94 -1.77
N TRP A 76 1.03 -6.31 -0.68
CA TRP A 76 2.41 -5.95 -0.40
C TRP A 76 2.96 -6.77 0.78
N ARG A 77 4.17 -7.30 0.63
CA ARG A 77 4.95 -7.93 1.70
C ARG A 77 6.30 -7.24 1.86
N TYR A 78 6.65 -6.92 3.11
CA TYR A 78 8.01 -6.53 3.47
C TYR A 78 8.81 -7.76 3.92
N GLU A 79 10.00 -7.97 3.36
CA GLU A 79 10.91 -9.05 3.76
C GLU A 79 12.23 -8.46 4.30
N PRO A 80 12.45 -8.44 5.63
CA PRO A 80 13.67 -7.90 6.25
C PRO A 80 14.95 -8.61 5.78
N ILE A 81 14.82 -9.89 5.41
CA ILE A 81 15.93 -10.78 5.01
C ILE A 81 16.52 -10.41 3.63
N LEU A 82 15.79 -9.67 2.80
CA LEU A 82 16.19 -9.30 1.43
C LEU A 82 16.42 -7.78 1.27
N ARG A 83 17.02 -7.13 2.28
CA ARG A 83 17.51 -5.74 2.20
C ARG A 83 16.45 -4.71 1.75
N GLY A 84 15.27 -4.72 2.37
CA GLY A 84 14.29 -3.66 2.14
C GLY A 84 13.57 -3.76 0.79
N SER A 85 13.38 -4.98 0.30
CA SER A 85 12.64 -5.25 -0.95
C SER A 85 11.15 -5.46 -0.67
N TYR A 86 10.30 -4.90 -1.54
CA TYR A 86 8.86 -5.09 -1.52
C TYR A 86 8.47 -6.13 -2.57
N VAL A 87 7.68 -7.13 -2.18
CA VAL A 87 7.06 -8.05 -3.14
C VAL A 87 5.60 -7.66 -3.28
N SER A 88 5.17 -7.36 -4.50
CA SER A 88 3.77 -7.08 -4.85
C SER A 88 3.20 -8.14 -5.78
N SER A 89 1.93 -8.49 -5.58
CA SER A 89 1.15 -9.28 -6.54
C SER A 89 -0.18 -8.60 -6.76
N VAL A 90 -0.34 -8.01 -7.95
CA VAL A 90 -1.59 -7.40 -8.40
C VAL A 90 -2.55 -8.52 -8.81
N HIS A 91 -3.74 -8.55 -8.25
CA HIS A 91 -4.80 -9.44 -8.70
C HIS A 91 -6.02 -8.59 -9.04
N ASP A 92 -6.49 -8.74 -10.28
CA ASP A 92 -7.77 -8.18 -10.71
C ASP A 92 -8.87 -8.96 -9.99
N VAL A 93 -9.74 -8.23 -9.30
CA VAL A 93 -11.00 -8.77 -8.78
C VAL A 93 -12.08 -8.22 -9.69
N GLU A 94 -12.32 -8.90 -10.80
CA GLU A 94 -13.54 -8.69 -11.57
C GLU A 94 -14.72 -9.25 -10.78
N ALA A 95 -15.81 -8.48 -10.70
CA ALA A 95 -17.05 -8.85 -10.04
C ALA A 95 -17.85 -9.89 -10.84
#